data_AF-A0A9D4CYI0-F1
#
_entry.id   AF-A0A9D4CYI0-F1
#
_cell.length_a   1.000
_cell.length_b   1.000
_cell.length_c   1.000
_cell.angle_alpha   90.00
_cell.angle_beta   90.00
_cell.angle_gamma   90.00
#
_symmetry.space_group_name_H-M   'P 1'
#
loop_
_entity.id
_entity.type
_entity.pdbx_description
1 polymer ?
#
loop_
_entity_poly.entity_id
_entity_poly.type
_entity_poly.pdbx_seq_one_letter_code
_entity_poly.pdbx_strand_id
1 'polypeptide(L)'
;MGKNKKRDTDPVPKMDETTLKLVGTGTVVATAAAWFLWRGPPKFNPSVDFTDQTHEGPEKSKISKKAEKGLAVCFDEEEVKTLHDAFKRGARISNNGKCLGWKPSPKEPFKWISYNDVLTRASNVGAGLISLGQAASNKTHIGIYSQNNAEYFIAEQASYMYSMCIVPLYDTLGLEACNHIINQAELSLIICDKNEKVKSLLGRMSDTPNLKILVVMETLNEESQTLATKHQVKLLQFTDMEKAGESAPQQPKPAGPDDLAVVCYTSGTTGLPKGAMLTHRNCLAPVLACTNLFNTNNLVVTADDTLISYLPLAHSYERLCEACMYTCGGKIGFFQGDVRTLLDDIKELQPTVFPSVPRLLNRVYDKVMAGAGASAIKSRMLNMALASKEKEIK
;
A
#
# COMPACT_ATOMS: atom_id res chain seq x y z
N MET A 1 -78.30 18.35 63.23
CA MET A 1 -77.07 17.70 63.76
C MET A 1 -76.65 16.61 62.78
N GLY A 2 -75.40 16.61 62.32
CA GLY A 2 -74.80 15.50 61.55
C GLY A 2 -73.97 15.97 60.36
N LYS A 3 -72.65 16.03 60.53
CA LYS A 3 -71.67 16.72 59.68
C LYS A 3 -71.37 16.02 58.35
N ASN A 4 -71.21 16.83 57.29
CA ASN A 4 -70.52 16.48 56.04
C ASN A 4 -69.06 16.05 56.30
N LYS A 5 -68.65 14.87 55.83
CA LYS A 5 -67.25 14.47 55.69
C LYS A 5 -66.95 14.26 54.20
N LYS A 6 -66.21 15.21 53.62
CA LYS A 6 -65.49 15.04 52.35
C LYS A 6 -64.52 13.86 52.49
N ARG A 7 -64.51 12.94 51.53
CA ARG A 7 -63.40 11.99 51.34
C ARG A 7 -62.38 12.66 50.42
N ASP A 8 -61.16 12.80 50.91
CA ASP A 8 -60.00 13.16 50.12
C ASP A 8 -59.78 12.11 49.03
N THR A 9 -59.63 12.57 47.79
CA THR A 9 -59.11 11.79 46.67
C THR A 9 -57.59 11.85 46.74
N ASP A 10 -56.93 10.71 46.97
CA ASP A 10 -55.48 10.59 46.84
C ASP A 10 -55.03 11.01 45.42
N PRO A 11 -53.92 11.75 45.27
CA PRO A 11 -53.44 12.17 43.96
C PRO A 11 -52.88 10.97 43.19
N VAL A 12 -53.32 10.81 41.94
CA VAL A 12 -52.70 9.93 40.95
C VAL A 12 -51.21 10.31 40.83
N PRO A 13 -50.26 9.37 40.93
CA PRO A 13 -48.85 9.70 40.82
C PRO A 13 -48.58 10.26 39.42
N LYS A 14 -48.19 11.54 39.34
CA LYS A 14 -47.67 12.14 38.11
C LYS A 14 -46.33 11.48 37.80
N MET A 15 -46.28 10.72 36.71
CA MET A 15 -45.03 10.26 36.14
C MET A 15 -44.16 11.47 35.76
N ASP A 16 -42.93 11.47 36.26
CA ASP A 16 -41.89 12.47 35.99
C ASP A 16 -41.59 12.56 34.48
N GLU A 17 -41.53 13.79 33.94
CA GLU A 17 -41.20 14.11 32.54
C GLU A 17 -39.89 13.46 32.07
N THR A 18 -38.95 13.23 32.99
CA THR A 18 -37.66 12.56 32.73
C THR A 18 -37.85 11.08 32.43
N THR A 19 -38.82 10.43 33.08
CA THR A 19 -39.19 9.03 32.85
C THR A 19 -39.92 8.86 31.51
N LEU A 20 -40.78 9.81 31.15
CA LEU A 20 -41.47 9.83 29.85
C LEU A 20 -40.48 10.05 28.68
N LYS A 21 -39.47 10.90 28.88
CA LYS A 21 -38.39 11.11 27.91
C LYS A 21 -37.52 9.86 27.76
N LEU A 22 -37.12 9.19 28.84
CA LEU A 22 -36.32 7.95 28.79
C LEU A 22 -37.06 6.79 28.11
N VAL A 23 -38.35 6.64 28.39
CA VAL A 23 -39.20 5.63 27.73
C VAL A 23 -39.40 5.99 26.26
N GLY A 24 -39.59 7.27 25.93
CA GLY A 24 -39.67 7.75 24.55
C GLY A 24 -38.41 7.47 23.73
N THR A 25 -37.22 7.79 24.24
CA THR A 25 -35.94 7.47 23.56
C THR A 25 -35.68 5.97 23.51
N GLY A 26 -35.96 5.22 24.58
CA GLY A 26 -35.79 3.77 24.60
C GLY A 26 -36.67 3.06 23.57
N THR A 27 -37.91 3.50 23.42
CA THR A 27 -38.85 2.95 22.44
C THR A 27 -38.44 3.33 21.02
N VAL A 28 -38.03 4.59 20.77
CA VAL A 28 -37.55 5.01 19.44
C VAL A 28 -36.28 4.29 19.04
N VAL A 29 -35.31 4.10 19.95
CA VAL A 29 -34.09 3.32 19.68
C VAL A 29 -34.42 1.85 19.46
N ALA A 30 -35.31 1.25 20.25
CA ALA A 30 -35.75 -0.13 20.06
C ALA A 30 -36.52 -0.32 18.74
N THR A 31 -37.34 0.65 18.35
CA THR A 31 -38.12 0.61 17.10
C THR A 31 -37.22 0.85 15.89
N ALA A 32 -36.24 1.75 15.98
CA ALA A 32 -35.24 1.97 14.93
C ALA A 32 -34.32 0.76 14.78
N ALA A 33 -33.89 0.14 15.89
CA ALA A 33 -33.13 -1.10 15.87
C ALA A 33 -33.97 -2.26 15.29
N ALA A 34 -35.24 -2.39 15.70
CA ALA A 34 -36.15 -3.39 15.15
C ALA A 34 -36.43 -3.14 13.66
N TRP A 35 -36.61 -1.89 13.24
CA TRP A 35 -36.81 -1.50 11.85
C TRP A 35 -35.58 -1.76 11.00
N PHE A 36 -34.37 -1.46 11.51
CA PHE A 36 -33.10 -1.79 10.85
C PHE A 36 -32.89 -3.31 10.75
N LEU A 37 -33.19 -4.05 11.82
CA LEU A 37 -33.15 -5.52 11.85
C LEU A 37 -34.21 -6.16 10.93
N TRP A 38 -35.36 -5.50 10.71
CA TRP A 38 -36.48 -6.05 9.96
C TRP A 38 -36.44 -5.71 8.47
N ARG A 39 -36.00 -4.50 8.10
CA ARG A 39 -35.78 -4.14 6.69
C ARG A 39 -34.55 -4.83 6.11
N GLY A 40 -33.51 -5.00 6.93
CA GLY A 40 -32.17 -5.34 6.43
C GLY A 40 -31.62 -4.25 5.49
N PRO A 41 -30.31 -4.18 5.28
CA PRO A 41 -29.77 -3.44 4.14
C PRO A 41 -30.32 -4.00 2.82
N PRO A 42 -30.38 -3.18 1.76
CA PRO A 42 -30.66 -3.70 0.42
C PRO A 42 -29.71 -4.86 0.10
N LYS A 43 -30.23 -5.92 -0.52
CA LYS A 43 -29.41 -7.07 -0.93
C LYS A 43 -28.23 -6.57 -1.74
N PHE A 44 -27.03 -7.02 -1.38
CA PHE A 44 -25.85 -6.72 -2.17
C PHE A 44 -25.97 -7.50 -3.47
N ASN A 45 -26.24 -6.79 -4.57
CA ASN A 45 -26.20 -7.42 -5.88
C ASN A 45 -24.74 -7.38 -6.34
N PRO A 46 -24.00 -8.51 -6.30
CA PRO A 46 -22.62 -8.50 -6.68
C PRO A 46 -22.52 -8.04 -8.12
N SER A 47 -21.55 -7.19 -8.38
CA SER A 47 -21.41 -6.64 -9.72
C SER A 47 -20.90 -7.68 -10.73
N VAL A 48 -20.45 -8.85 -10.26
CA VAL A 48 -20.07 -10.02 -11.05
C VAL A 48 -20.81 -11.25 -10.53
N ASP A 49 -21.20 -12.16 -11.43
CA ASP A 49 -21.60 -13.51 -11.03
C ASP A 49 -20.37 -14.27 -10.52
N PHE A 50 -20.36 -14.65 -9.24
CA PHE A 50 -19.22 -15.35 -8.64
C PHE A 50 -18.92 -16.72 -9.26
N THR A 51 -19.93 -17.35 -9.87
CA THR A 51 -19.81 -18.65 -10.52
C THR A 51 -19.41 -18.56 -11.99
N ASP A 52 -19.46 -17.36 -12.56
CA ASP A 52 -19.33 -17.14 -14.00
C ASP A 52 -18.55 -15.84 -14.35
N GLN A 53 -17.38 -15.68 -13.72
CA GLN A 53 -16.61 -14.43 -13.79
C GLN A 53 -15.80 -14.27 -15.08
N THR A 54 -15.47 -15.38 -15.76
CA THR A 54 -14.53 -15.39 -16.89
C THR A 54 -15.00 -16.27 -18.03
N HIS A 55 -14.51 -15.99 -19.23
CA HIS A 55 -14.58 -16.90 -20.37
C HIS A 55 -13.15 -17.21 -20.86
N GLU A 56 -12.99 -18.25 -21.66
CA GLU A 56 -11.70 -18.62 -22.22
C GLU A 56 -11.34 -17.72 -23.40
N GLY A 57 -10.16 -17.13 -23.36
CA GLY A 57 -9.58 -16.32 -24.42
C GLY A 57 -8.48 -17.06 -25.20
N PRO A 58 -7.76 -16.34 -26.08
CA PRO A 58 -6.60 -16.88 -26.79
C PRO A 58 -5.57 -17.48 -25.83
N GLU A 59 -4.85 -18.51 -26.29
CA GLU A 59 -3.76 -19.15 -25.53
C GLU A 59 -4.18 -19.68 -24.14
N LYS A 60 -5.45 -20.09 -23.98
CA LYS A 60 -6.02 -20.55 -22.69
C LYS A 60 -6.04 -19.47 -21.60
N SER A 61 -5.97 -18.20 -21.99
CA SER A 61 -6.18 -17.08 -21.06
C SER A 61 -7.62 -17.11 -20.52
N LYS A 62 -7.82 -16.55 -19.32
CA LYS A 62 -9.16 -16.30 -18.78
C LYS A 62 -9.44 -14.80 -18.86
N ILE A 63 -10.46 -14.42 -19.63
CA ILE A 63 -10.86 -13.04 -19.84
C ILE A 63 -12.08 -12.76 -18.97
N SER A 64 -12.04 -11.65 -18.23
CA SER A 64 -13.18 -11.20 -17.43
C SER A 64 -14.39 -10.95 -18.33
N LYS A 65 -15.58 -11.44 -17.94
CA LYS A 65 -16.81 -11.15 -18.70
C LYS A 65 -17.19 -9.67 -18.70
N LYS A 66 -16.59 -8.86 -17.82
CA LYS A 66 -16.71 -7.39 -17.82
C LYS A 66 -15.83 -6.70 -18.86
N ALA A 67 -14.94 -7.43 -19.52
CA ALA A 67 -14.05 -6.90 -20.55
C ALA A 67 -14.70 -7.01 -21.94
N GLU A 68 -15.88 -6.39 -22.14
CA GLU A 68 -16.69 -6.51 -23.37
C GLU A 68 -15.93 -6.08 -24.66
N LYS A 69 -14.89 -5.24 -24.53
CA LYS A 69 -14.03 -4.78 -25.63
C LYS A 69 -12.56 -5.19 -25.46
N GLY A 70 -12.27 -6.23 -24.69
CA GLY A 70 -10.91 -6.58 -24.26
C GLY A 70 -10.46 -5.73 -23.05
N LEU A 71 -9.15 -5.65 -22.80
CA LEU A 71 -8.57 -4.71 -21.81
C LEU A 71 -8.99 -3.30 -22.18
N ALA A 72 -10.11 -2.84 -21.62
CA ALA A 72 -10.67 -1.55 -21.97
C ALA A 72 -9.76 -0.44 -21.42
N VAL A 73 -9.30 0.38 -22.35
CA VAL A 73 -8.43 1.54 -22.11
C VAL A 73 -9.17 2.57 -21.26
N CYS A 74 -8.71 2.80 -20.03
CA CYS A 74 -9.37 3.71 -19.07
C CYS A 74 -8.98 5.17 -19.19
N PHE A 75 -7.79 5.41 -19.72
CA PHE A 75 -7.20 6.72 -19.92
C PHE A 75 -6.39 6.64 -21.20
N ASP A 76 -6.16 7.78 -21.85
CA ASP A 76 -5.45 7.82 -23.12
C ASP A 76 -4.10 7.09 -23.04
N GLU A 77 -4.00 5.94 -23.73
CA GLU A 77 -2.77 5.15 -23.83
C GLU A 77 -1.65 5.95 -24.51
N GLU A 78 -1.99 7.02 -25.25
CA GLU A 78 -0.99 7.93 -25.78
C GLU A 78 -0.34 8.81 -24.69
N GLU A 79 -1.05 9.10 -23.59
CA GLU A 79 -0.58 9.94 -22.48
C GLU A 79 0.17 9.14 -21.40
N VAL A 80 -0.24 7.90 -21.11
CA VAL A 80 0.34 7.07 -20.04
C VAL A 80 0.98 5.80 -20.59
N LYS A 81 2.27 5.89 -20.93
CA LYS A 81 3.04 4.78 -21.51
C LYS A 81 3.96 4.09 -20.50
N THR A 82 4.32 4.80 -19.44
CA THR A 82 5.20 4.28 -18.38
C THR A 82 4.63 4.52 -16.98
N LEU A 83 5.18 3.83 -15.99
CA LEU A 83 4.86 4.07 -14.58
C LEU A 83 5.21 5.51 -14.15
N HIS A 84 6.23 6.10 -14.77
CA HIS A 84 6.58 7.50 -14.54
C HIS A 84 5.55 8.45 -15.17
N ASP A 85 5.01 8.13 -16.35
CA ASP A 85 3.90 8.90 -16.95
C ASP A 85 2.64 8.82 -16.10
N ALA A 86 2.35 7.63 -15.57
CA ALA A 86 1.24 7.41 -14.64
C ALA A 86 1.40 8.26 -13.37
N PHE A 87 2.62 8.36 -12.82
CA PHE A 87 2.90 9.24 -11.69
C PHE A 87 2.74 10.72 -12.02
N LYS A 88 3.24 11.19 -13.18
CA LYS A 88 3.04 12.57 -13.66
C LYS A 88 1.55 12.88 -13.90
N ARG A 89 0.76 11.91 -14.37
CA ARG A 89 -0.69 12.04 -14.50
C ARG A 89 -1.34 12.25 -13.14
N GLY A 90 -0.96 11.45 -12.14
CA GLY A 90 -1.38 11.63 -10.75
C GLY A 90 -1.10 13.02 -10.20
N ALA A 91 0.09 13.54 -10.45
CA ALA A 91 0.48 14.89 -10.06
C ALA A 91 -0.42 15.97 -10.66
N ARG A 92 -0.81 15.82 -11.94
CA ARG A 92 -1.75 16.72 -12.62
C ARG A 92 -3.16 16.63 -12.03
N ILE A 93 -3.69 15.41 -11.85
CA ILE A 93 -5.05 15.17 -11.34
C ILE A 93 -5.20 15.70 -9.90
N SER A 94 -4.19 15.45 -9.06
CA SER A 94 -4.22 15.90 -7.66
C SER A 94 -3.98 17.40 -7.49
N ASN A 95 -3.61 18.11 -8.57
CA ASN A 95 -3.19 19.51 -8.54
C ASN A 95 -2.07 19.75 -7.49
N ASN A 96 -1.01 18.94 -7.57
CA ASN A 96 0.08 18.90 -6.57
C ASN A 96 -0.41 18.58 -5.14
N GLY A 97 -1.33 17.63 -5.01
CA GLY A 97 -1.88 17.19 -3.73
C GLY A 97 -0.87 16.42 -2.87
N LYS A 98 -1.34 15.93 -1.72
CA LYS A 98 -0.58 15.01 -0.85
C LYS A 98 -0.30 13.71 -1.61
N CYS A 99 0.93 13.22 -1.58
CA CYS A 99 1.36 11.99 -2.25
C CYS A 99 1.78 10.94 -1.24
N LEU A 100 2.91 11.16 -0.56
CA LEU A 100 3.54 10.16 0.33
C LEU A 100 3.40 10.58 1.79
N GLY A 101 2.77 9.72 2.59
CA GLY A 101 2.51 9.94 4.01
C GLY A 101 3.38 9.04 4.88
N TRP A 102 4.02 9.58 5.92
CA TRP A 102 4.79 8.79 6.88
C TRP A 102 4.72 9.38 8.29
N LYS A 103 5.00 8.55 9.30
CA LYS A 103 5.12 8.98 10.69
C LYS A 103 6.60 9.12 11.07
N PRO A 104 7.08 10.31 11.48
CA PRO A 104 8.46 10.48 11.95
C PRO A 104 8.74 9.71 13.25
N SER A 105 7.72 9.56 14.09
CA SER A 105 7.74 8.72 15.29
C SER A 105 6.34 8.18 15.59
N PRO A 106 6.18 7.10 16.37
CA PRO A 106 4.86 6.55 16.71
C PRO A 106 3.88 7.52 17.36
N LYS A 107 4.38 8.59 17.98
CA LYS A 107 3.57 9.60 18.66
C LYS A 107 3.25 10.82 17.81
N GLU A 108 3.97 11.02 16.71
CA GLU A 108 3.74 12.14 15.80
C GLU A 108 2.73 11.80 14.72
N PRO A 109 1.93 12.79 14.26
CA PRO A 109 0.98 12.57 13.19
C PRO A 109 1.67 12.28 11.85
N PHE A 110 0.93 11.69 10.92
CA PHE A 110 1.37 11.56 9.52
C PHE A 110 1.77 12.92 8.92
N LYS A 111 3.01 13.00 8.44
CA LYS A 111 3.52 14.07 7.58
C LYS A 111 3.40 13.64 6.11
N TRP A 112 3.32 14.61 5.21
CA TRP A 112 3.01 14.37 3.80
C TRP A 112 4.00 15.09 2.87
N ILE A 113 4.42 14.40 1.81
CA ILE A 113 5.18 14.97 0.68
C ILE A 113 4.18 15.22 -0.46
N SER A 114 4.25 16.38 -1.11
CA SER A 114 3.43 16.66 -2.30
C SER A 114 3.94 15.92 -3.54
N TYR A 115 3.10 15.74 -4.56
CA TYR A 115 3.51 15.09 -5.81
C TYR A 115 4.73 15.77 -6.48
N ASN A 116 4.76 17.10 -6.54
CA ASN A 116 5.86 17.84 -7.16
C ASN A 116 7.13 17.78 -6.33
N ASP A 117 7.01 17.75 -5.00
CA ASP A 117 8.17 17.52 -4.13
C ASP A 117 8.73 16.11 -4.38
N VAL A 118 7.89 15.08 -4.52
CA VAL A 118 8.35 13.73 -4.88
C VAL A 118 9.04 13.73 -6.25
N LEU A 119 8.50 14.40 -7.26
CA LEU A 119 9.14 14.51 -8.59
C LEU A 119 10.51 15.20 -8.49
N THR A 120 10.62 16.26 -7.68
CA THR A 120 11.87 17.00 -7.46
C THR A 120 12.90 16.12 -6.75
N ARG A 121 12.50 15.46 -5.65
CA ARG A 121 13.34 14.51 -4.92
C ARG A 121 13.78 13.35 -5.82
N ALA A 122 12.89 12.81 -6.65
CA ALA A 122 13.22 11.74 -7.59
C ALA A 122 14.25 12.20 -8.65
N SER A 123 14.11 13.42 -9.17
CA SER A 123 15.10 14.02 -10.07
C SER A 123 16.47 14.14 -9.42
N ASN A 124 16.52 14.63 -8.17
CA ASN A 124 17.75 14.78 -7.40
C ASN A 124 18.38 13.42 -7.08
N VAL A 125 17.60 12.44 -6.62
CA VAL A 125 18.06 11.07 -6.35
C VAL A 125 18.62 10.43 -7.60
N GLY A 126 17.96 10.57 -8.75
CA GLY A 126 18.45 9.99 -10.01
C GLY A 126 19.73 10.66 -10.52
N ALA A 127 19.85 11.99 -10.39
CA ALA A 127 21.11 12.70 -10.65
C ALA A 127 22.23 12.26 -9.69
N GLY A 128 21.89 11.98 -8.44
CA GLY A 128 22.78 11.39 -7.44
C GLY A 128 23.27 10.00 -7.85
N LEU A 129 22.38 9.11 -8.31
CA LEU A 129 22.73 7.79 -8.84
C LEU A 129 23.72 7.88 -10.03
N ILE A 130 23.48 8.82 -10.96
CA ILE A 130 24.39 9.06 -12.08
C ILE A 130 25.76 9.56 -11.60
N SER A 131 25.77 10.47 -10.62
CA SER A 131 27.00 10.97 -10.00
C SER A 131 27.80 9.86 -9.29
N LEU A 132 27.14 8.76 -8.92
CA LEU A 132 27.76 7.55 -8.39
C LEU A 132 28.22 6.56 -9.47
N GLY A 133 28.14 6.95 -10.75
CA GLY A 133 28.60 6.15 -11.89
C GLY A 133 27.55 5.19 -12.46
N GLN A 134 26.29 5.27 -12.02
CA GLN A 134 25.21 4.49 -12.62
C GLN A 134 24.81 5.09 -13.96
N ALA A 135 24.74 4.28 -15.02
CA ALA A 135 24.37 4.78 -16.35
C ALA A 135 22.85 5.01 -16.44
N ALA A 136 22.43 6.08 -17.11
CA ALA A 136 21.03 6.31 -17.47
C ALA A 136 20.61 5.37 -18.62
N SER A 137 20.28 4.12 -18.28
CA SER A 137 20.08 3.02 -19.24
C SER A 137 19.26 1.88 -18.61
N ASN A 138 18.45 1.20 -19.43
CA ASN A 138 17.65 0.05 -18.98
C ASN A 138 18.47 -1.20 -18.64
N LYS A 139 19.76 -1.18 -18.94
CA LYS A 139 20.72 -2.20 -18.49
C LYS A 139 21.23 -1.97 -17.07
N THR A 140 20.94 -0.82 -16.48
CA THR A 140 21.40 -0.47 -15.13
C THR A 140 20.36 -0.92 -14.11
N HIS A 141 20.76 -1.84 -13.24
CA HIS A 141 19.93 -2.38 -12.17
C HIS A 141 20.25 -1.70 -10.84
N ILE A 142 19.22 -1.16 -10.18
CA ILE A 142 19.32 -0.55 -8.85
C ILE A 142 18.69 -1.48 -7.83
N GLY A 143 19.52 -2.01 -6.92
CA GLY A 143 19.02 -2.81 -5.82
C GLY A 143 18.31 -1.95 -4.78
N ILE A 144 17.15 -2.38 -4.29
CA ILE A 144 16.47 -1.72 -3.17
C ILE A 144 16.13 -2.77 -2.12
N TYR A 145 16.85 -2.76 -0.99
CA TYR A 145 16.63 -3.66 0.14
C TYR A 145 15.99 -2.90 1.32
N SER A 146 14.68 -2.73 1.25
CA SER A 146 13.97 -1.82 2.16
C SER A 146 12.55 -2.31 2.45
N GLN A 147 12.06 -2.04 3.66
CA GLN A 147 10.63 -2.02 3.94
C GLN A 147 9.98 -0.83 3.18
N ASN A 148 8.65 -0.81 3.13
CA ASN A 148 7.94 0.27 2.45
C ASN A 148 8.14 1.59 3.21
N ASN A 149 8.58 2.62 2.50
CA ASN A 149 8.73 3.98 2.99
C ASN A 149 8.75 4.97 1.81
N ALA A 150 8.78 6.27 2.11
CA ALA A 150 8.77 7.31 1.09
C ALA A 150 10.04 7.29 0.22
N GLU A 151 11.21 7.08 0.83
CA GLU A 151 12.50 7.03 0.13
C GLU A 151 12.58 5.88 -0.88
N TYR A 152 11.96 4.73 -0.59
CA TYR A 152 11.80 3.63 -1.53
C TYR A 152 11.06 4.12 -2.78
N PHE A 153 9.88 4.71 -2.59
CA PHE A 153 9.05 5.20 -3.69
C PHE A 153 9.79 6.25 -4.51
N ILE A 154 10.51 7.16 -3.85
CA ILE A 154 11.32 8.20 -4.50
C ILE A 154 12.44 7.58 -5.32
N ALA A 155 13.16 6.58 -4.78
CA ALA A 155 14.21 5.86 -5.50
C ALA A 155 13.66 5.08 -6.71
N GLU A 156 12.46 4.52 -6.58
CA GLU A 156 11.75 3.87 -7.68
C GLU A 156 11.43 4.87 -8.80
N GLN A 157 10.79 6.01 -8.47
CA GLN A 157 10.50 7.04 -9.47
C GLN A 157 11.76 7.66 -10.09
N ALA A 158 12.83 7.81 -9.30
CA ALA A 158 14.13 8.25 -9.78
C ALA A 158 14.70 7.26 -10.82
N SER A 159 14.62 5.96 -10.54
CA SER A 159 15.09 4.92 -11.45
C SER A 159 14.35 5.01 -12.79
N TYR A 160 13.02 5.14 -12.78
CA TYR A 160 12.22 5.28 -14.00
C TYR A 160 12.55 6.55 -14.80
N MET A 161 12.78 7.68 -14.11
CA MET A 161 13.11 8.97 -14.72
C MET A 161 14.45 8.94 -15.49
N TYR A 162 15.35 8.03 -15.13
CA TYR A 162 16.68 7.87 -15.76
C TYR A 162 16.86 6.51 -16.45
N SER A 163 15.76 5.87 -16.88
CA SER A 163 15.73 4.59 -17.60
C SER A 163 16.31 3.40 -16.83
N MET A 164 16.54 3.48 -15.53
CA MET A 164 17.10 2.38 -14.73
C MET A 164 16.00 1.40 -14.30
N CYS A 165 16.37 0.14 -14.10
CA CYS A 165 15.46 -0.91 -13.64
C CYS A 165 15.69 -1.20 -12.16
N ILE A 166 14.61 -1.29 -11.37
CA ILE A 166 14.72 -1.63 -9.95
C ILE A 166 14.75 -3.15 -9.72
N VAL A 167 15.55 -3.59 -8.76
CA VAL A 167 15.64 -4.98 -8.32
C VAL A 167 15.41 -5.05 -6.81
N PRO A 168 14.17 -5.30 -6.38
CA PRO A 168 13.82 -5.24 -4.98
C PRO A 168 14.27 -6.50 -4.21
N LEU A 169 14.76 -6.27 -3.00
CA LEU A 169 15.19 -7.28 -2.02
C LEU A 169 14.35 -7.12 -0.75
N TYR A 170 14.06 -8.22 -0.05
CA TYR A 170 13.24 -8.19 1.16
C TYR A 170 13.59 -9.31 2.14
N ASP A 171 13.35 -9.05 3.43
CA ASP A 171 13.91 -9.82 4.54
C ASP A 171 13.56 -11.31 4.51
N THR A 172 12.35 -11.65 4.05
CA THR A 172 11.86 -13.03 4.09
C THR A 172 12.45 -13.92 2.99
N LEU A 173 13.24 -13.38 2.06
CA LEU A 173 13.99 -14.19 1.09
C LEU A 173 15.14 -14.96 1.76
N GLY A 174 15.73 -14.39 2.81
CA GLY A 174 16.96 -14.88 3.42
C GLY A 174 18.23 -14.45 2.67
N LEU A 175 19.36 -14.43 3.37
CA LEU A 175 20.61 -13.87 2.87
C LEU A 175 21.20 -14.63 1.66
N GLU A 176 21.06 -15.96 1.62
CA GLU A 176 21.51 -16.77 0.47
C GLU A 176 20.77 -16.38 -0.81
N ALA A 177 19.45 -16.19 -0.72
CA ALA A 177 18.64 -15.72 -1.83
C ALA A 177 19.03 -14.30 -2.24
N CYS A 178 19.28 -13.40 -1.29
CA CYS A 178 19.77 -12.05 -1.60
C CYS A 178 21.10 -12.09 -2.36
N ASN A 179 22.07 -12.91 -1.95
CA ASN A 179 23.34 -13.04 -2.67
C ASN A 179 23.16 -13.58 -4.09
N HIS A 180 22.30 -14.59 -4.26
CA HIS A 180 21.97 -15.12 -5.57
C HIS A 180 21.41 -14.01 -6.48
N ILE A 181 20.49 -13.19 -5.98
CA ILE A 181 19.88 -12.08 -6.69
C ILE A 181 20.91 -11.01 -7.05
N ILE A 182 21.75 -10.62 -6.08
CA ILE A 182 22.79 -9.59 -6.27
C ILE A 182 23.73 -9.99 -7.40
N ASN A 183 24.12 -11.26 -7.46
CA ASN A 183 24.98 -11.77 -8.51
C ASN A 183 24.25 -11.91 -9.86
N GLN A 184 23.05 -12.50 -9.86
CA GLN A 184 22.30 -12.74 -11.10
C GLN A 184 21.84 -11.44 -11.78
N ALA A 185 21.45 -10.44 -11.01
CA ALA A 185 21.09 -9.11 -11.51
C ALA A 185 22.30 -8.17 -11.65
N GLU A 186 23.52 -8.65 -11.36
CA GLU A 186 24.76 -7.89 -11.45
C GLU A 186 24.71 -6.54 -10.71
N LEU A 187 24.12 -6.54 -9.51
CA LEU A 187 23.90 -5.32 -8.74
C LEU A 187 25.23 -4.73 -8.26
N SER A 188 25.53 -3.52 -8.73
CA SER A 188 26.69 -2.73 -8.28
C SER A 188 26.36 -1.76 -7.15
N LEU A 189 25.09 -1.37 -7.03
CA LEU A 189 24.56 -0.45 -6.04
C LEU A 189 23.28 -1.01 -5.39
N ILE A 190 23.21 -0.95 -4.06
CA ILE A 190 22.00 -1.28 -3.30
C ILE A 190 21.66 -0.15 -2.33
N ILE A 191 20.38 0.25 -2.32
CA ILE A 191 19.81 1.19 -1.36
C ILE A 191 19.12 0.39 -0.24
N CYS A 192 19.49 0.64 1.01
CA CYS A 192 18.97 -0.03 2.20
C CYS A 192 18.19 0.97 3.08
N ASP A 193 17.09 0.54 3.70
CA ASP A 193 16.46 1.35 4.75
C ASP A 193 17.33 1.45 6.00
N LYS A 194 17.87 0.31 6.45
CA LYS A 194 18.52 0.19 7.77
C LYS A 194 19.99 -0.18 7.72
N ASN A 195 20.73 0.26 8.74
CA ASN A 195 22.14 -0.08 8.93
C ASN A 195 22.34 -1.60 9.13
N GLU A 196 21.41 -2.33 9.73
CA GLU A 196 21.52 -3.79 9.91
C GLU A 196 21.58 -4.55 8.57
N LYS A 197 20.86 -4.05 7.55
CA LYS A 197 20.91 -4.64 6.20
C LYS A 197 22.24 -4.35 5.52
N VAL A 198 22.77 -3.13 5.68
CA VAL A 198 24.12 -2.77 5.22
C VAL A 198 25.16 -3.71 5.83
N LYS A 199 25.14 -3.91 7.15
CA LYS A 199 26.04 -4.86 7.84
C LYS A 199 25.91 -6.28 7.32
N SER A 200 24.67 -6.75 7.10
CA SER A 200 24.40 -8.08 6.59
C SER A 200 24.99 -8.29 5.19
N LEU A 201 24.91 -7.28 4.32
CA LEU A 201 25.52 -7.30 2.98
C LEU A 201 27.06 -7.24 3.06
N LEU A 202 27.61 -6.34 3.89
CA LEU A 202 29.05 -6.21 4.10
C LEU A 202 29.68 -7.49 4.68
N GLY A 203 28.93 -8.26 5.48
CA GLY A 203 29.37 -9.57 5.97
C GLY A 203 29.53 -10.63 4.88
N ARG A 204 29.05 -10.37 3.66
CA ARG A 204 29.00 -11.33 2.54
C ARG A 204 29.63 -10.81 1.25
N MET A 205 30.55 -9.86 1.37
CA MET A 205 31.22 -9.26 0.20
C MET A 205 32.03 -10.27 -0.61
N SER A 206 32.49 -11.37 -0.01
CA SER A 206 33.15 -12.48 -0.73
C SER A 206 32.21 -13.16 -1.73
N ASP A 207 30.91 -13.17 -1.42
CA ASP A 207 29.87 -13.82 -2.22
C ASP A 207 29.28 -12.86 -3.25
N THR A 208 29.51 -11.55 -3.11
CA THR A 208 28.90 -10.50 -3.94
C THR A 208 29.96 -9.53 -4.53
N PRO A 209 30.88 -10.03 -5.38
CA PRO A 209 32.05 -9.26 -5.81
C PRO A 209 31.72 -8.00 -6.62
N ASN A 210 30.54 -7.95 -7.26
CA ASN A 210 30.08 -6.82 -8.07
C ASN A 210 29.54 -5.65 -7.24
N LEU A 211 29.16 -5.89 -5.98
CA LEU A 211 28.60 -4.85 -5.12
C LEU A 211 29.69 -3.87 -4.70
N LYS A 212 29.60 -2.61 -5.14
CA LYS A 212 30.60 -1.57 -4.89
C LYS A 212 30.06 -0.39 -4.07
N ILE A 213 28.75 -0.18 -4.11
CA ILE A 213 28.12 0.99 -3.51
C ILE A 213 26.93 0.56 -2.66
N LEU A 214 26.89 1.06 -1.43
CA LEU A 214 25.75 0.95 -0.54
C LEU A 214 25.27 2.35 -0.19
N VAL A 215 23.96 2.53 -0.25
CA VAL A 215 23.29 3.76 0.18
C VAL A 215 22.33 3.39 1.30
N VAL A 216 22.33 4.12 2.42
CA VAL A 216 21.44 3.85 3.55
C VAL A 216 20.50 5.03 3.81
N MET A 217 19.22 4.76 4.06
CA MET A 217 18.21 5.79 4.34
C MET A 217 18.30 6.31 5.78
N GLU A 218 18.62 5.44 6.73
CA GLU A 218 18.95 5.81 8.11
C GLU A 218 20.25 6.61 8.24
N THR A 219 20.41 7.30 9.36
CA THR A 219 21.68 7.92 9.75
C THR A 219 22.79 6.88 9.81
N LEU A 220 23.92 7.18 9.17
CA LEU A 220 25.10 6.32 9.19
C LEU A 220 25.64 6.14 10.62
N ASN A 221 25.93 4.90 11.00
CA ASN A 221 26.67 4.61 12.23
C ASN A 221 28.15 4.33 11.95
N GLU A 222 29.00 4.50 12.96
CA GLU A 222 30.46 4.33 12.84
C GLU A 222 30.84 2.88 12.47
N GLU A 223 30.09 1.90 12.97
CA GLU A 223 30.36 0.49 12.72
C GLU A 223 30.19 0.12 11.24
N SER A 224 29.12 0.57 10.60
CA SER A 224 28.86 0.30 9.17
C SER A 224 29.90 1.01 8.29
N GLN A 225 30.32 2.23 8.66
CA GLN A 225 31.39 2.95 7.98
C GLN A 225 32.74 2.24 8.08
N THR A 226 33.06 1.71 9.26
CA THR A 226 34.30 0.95 9.51
C THR A 226 34.30 -0.34 8.67
N LEU A 227 33.19 -1.08 8.66
CA LEU A 227 33.04 -2.28 7.85
C LEU A 227 33.10 -1.98 6.34
N ALA A 228 32.43 -0.93 5.87
CA ALA A 228 32.45 -0.54 4.46
C ALA A 228 33.87 -0.19 4.00
N THR A 229 34.62 0.55 4.82
CA THR A 229 36.03 0.89 4.54
C THR A 229 36.90 -0.36 4.47
N LYS A 230 36.74 -1.29 5.43
CA LYS A 230 37.44 -2.58 5.44
C LYS A 230 37.22 -3.38 4.15
N HIS A 231 35.99 -3.37 3.64
CA HIS A 231 35.61 -4.09 2.42
C HIS A 231 35.75 -3.27 1.13
N GLN A 232 36.26 -2.02 1.21
CA GLN A 232 36.41 -1.11 0.07
C GLN A 232 35.09 -0.85 -0.67
N VAL A 233 33.98 -0.81 0.07
CA VAL A 233 32.65 -0.47 -0.42
C VAL A 233 32.37 0.99 -0.14
N LYS A 234 31.90 1.74 -1.14
CA LYS A 234 31.46 3.12 -0.95
C LYS A 234 30.13 3.11 -0.19
N LEU A 235 30.11 3.63 1.02
CA LEU A 235 28.90 3.76 1.83
C LEU A 235 28.49 5.25 1.93
N LEU A 236 27.22 5.54 1.65
CA LEU A 236 26.66 6.90 1.64
C LEU A 236 25.30 6.91 2.33
N GLN A 237 24.92 8.07 2.87
CA GLN A 237 23.54 8.30 3.31
C GLN A 237 22.68 8.75 2.13
N PHE A 238 21.43 8.33 2.09
CA PHE A 238 20.47 8.65 1.02
C PHE A 238 20.31 10.15 0.83
N THR A 239 20.23 10.90 1.93
CA THR A 239 20.12 12.36 1.92
C THR A 239 21.34 13.05 1.33
N ASP A 240 22.53 12.47 1.47
CA ASP A 240 23.76 13.06 0.92
C ASP A 240 23.86 12.79 -0.58
N MET A 241 23.44 11.59 -1.02
CA MET A 241 23.29 11.27 -2.44
C MET A 241 22.26 12.20 -3.11
N GLU A 242 21.11 12.43 -2.47
CA GLU A 242 20.06 13.34 -2.95
C GLU A 242 20.59 14.78 -3.08
N LYS A 243 21.25 15.32 -2.06
CA LYS A 243 21.87 16.67 -2.09
C LYS A 243 22.97 16.79 -3.15
N ALA A 244 23.76 15.75 -3.35
CA ALA A 244 24.79 15.73 -4.39
C ALA A 244 24.16 15.83 -5.78
N GLY A 245 23.05 15.10 -6.02
CA GLY A 245 22.30 15.19 -7.27
C GLY A 245 21.59 16.54 -7.47
N GLU A 246 21.08 17.15 -6.40
CA GLU A 246 20.55 18.52 -6.43
C GLU A 246 21.63 19.53 -6.85
N SER A 247 22.85 19.37 -6.35
CA SER A 247 24.00 20.24 -6.65
C SER A 247 24.60 20.01 -8.04
N ALA A 248 24.35 18.84 -8.64
CA ALA A 248 24.88 18.42 -9.93
C ALA A 248 23.77 17.79 -10.80
N PRO A 249 22.74 18.58 -11.19
CA PRO A 249 21.57 18.05 -11.88
C PRO A 249 21.95 17.38 -13.20
N GLN A 250 21.28 16.27 -13.49
CA GLN A 250 21.44 15.52 -14.73
C GLN A 250 20.17 15.64 -15.57
N GLN A 251 20.31 15.60 -16.89
CA GLN A 251 19.14 15.57 -17.76
C GLN A 251 18.44 14.22 -17.63
N PRO A 252 17.14 14.17 -17.30
CA PRO A 252 16.37 12.95 -17.30
C PRO A 252 16.45 12.24 -18.65
N LYS A 253 16.48 10.92 -18.60
CA LYS A 253 16.34 10.06 -19.77
C LYS A 253 15.27 9.04 -19.44
N PRO A 254 13.98 9.38 -19.59
CA PRO A 254 12.88 8.52 -19.16
C PRO A 254 12.87 7.19 -19.91
N ALA A 255 12.47 6.12 -19.22
CA ALA A 255 12.27 4.80 -19.82
C ALA A 255 11.19 4.82 -20.91
N GLY A 256 11.26 3.89 -21.84
CA GLY A 256 10.18 3.54 -22.76
C GLY A 256 9.18 2.53 -22.18
N PRO A 257 8.03 2.30 -22.84
CA PRO A 257 7.03 1.33 -22.38
C PRO A 257 7.54 -0.11 -22.34
N ASP A 258 8.45 -0.47 -23.25
CA ASP A 258 8.98 -1.84 -23.38
C ASP A 258 10.31 -2.05 -22.63
N ASP A 259 10.80 -1.00 -21.96
CA ASP A 259 11.93 -1.08 -21.03
C ASP A 259 11.49 -1.75 -19.71
N LEU A 260 12.42 -2.48 -19.07
CA LEU A 260 12.21 -3.09 -17.77
C LEU A 260 11.99 -2.03 -16.69
N ALA A 261 10.85 -2.10 -16.01
CA ALA A 261 10.59 -1.31 -14.82
C ALA A 261 11.19 -2.00 -13.59
N VAL A 262 10.93 -3.30 -13.44
CA VAL A 262 11.31 -4.07 -12.26
C VAL A 262 11.65 -5.52 -12.60
N VAL A 263 12.61 -6.09 -11.89
CA VAL A 263 12.85 -7.54 -11.86
C VAL A 263 12.40 -8.09 -10.51
N CYS A 264 11.19 -8.66 -10.46
CA CYS A 264 10.63 -9.23 -9.24
C CYS A 264 11.12 -10.66 -9.03
N TYR A 265 11.89 -10.90 -7.98
CA TYR A 265 12.32 -12.25 -7.63
C TYR A 265 11.24 -13.02 -6.87
N THR A 266 11.04 -14.27 -7.29
CA THR A 266 10.07 -15.19 -6.67
C THR A 266 10.80 -16.41 -6.12
N SER A 267 10.32 -16.97 -5.00
CA SER A 267 10.80 -18.25 -4.48
C SER A 267 10.40 -19.36 -5.47
N GLY A 268 11.22 -19.58 -6.49
CA GLY A 268 10.94 -20.58 -7.52
C GLY A 268 10.79 -21.98 -6.92
N THR A 269 10.08 -22.86 -7.63
CA THR A 269 9.91 -24.28 -7.23
C THR A 269 11.21 -25.07 -7.17
N THR A 270 12.30 -24.54 -7.74
CA THR A 270 13.63 -25.13 -7.84
C THR A 270 14.58 -24.70 -6.70
N GLY A 271 14.10 -24.01 -5.68
CA GLY A 271 14.87 -23.59 -4.49
C GLY A 271 15.61 -22.26 -4.65
N LEU A 272 16.19 -21.97 -5.83
CA LEU A 272 16.77 -20.66 -6.13
C LEU A 272 15.72 -19.67 -6.66
N PRO A 273 15.73 -18.41 -6.19
CA PRO A 273 14.81 -17.39 -6.70
C PRO A 273 14.96 -17.15 -8.20
N LYS A 274 13.85 -16.86 -8.88
CA LYS A 274 13.85 -16.49 -10.31
C LYS A 274 13.32 -15.07 -10.49
N GLY A 275 14.04 -14.26 -11.27
CA GLY A 275 13.67 -12.89 -11.59
C GLY A 275 12.62 -12.82 -12.70
N ALA A 276 11.39 -12.45 -12.35
CA ALA A 276 10.36 -12.11 -13.32
C ALA A 276 10.63 -10.69 -13.84
N MET A 277 11.06 -10.60 -15.10
CA MET A 277 11.31 -9.34 -15.79
C MET A 277 9.97 -8.70 -16.19
N LEU A 278 9.67 -7.52 -15.65
CA LEU A 278 8.43 -6.79 -15.93
C LEU A 278 8.75 -5.45 -16.55
N THR A 279 8.28 -5.26 -17.79
CA THR A 279 8.34 -3.96 -18.47
C THR A 279 7.38 -2.96 -17.83
N HIS A 280 7.57 -1.68 -18.15
CA HIS A 280 6.59 -0.64 -17.81
C HIS A 280 5.19 -0.98 -18.31
N ARG A 281 5.07 -1.45 -19.57
CA ARG A 281 3.81 -1.90 -20.16
C ARG A 281 3.19 -3.08 -19.39
N ASN A 282 4.01 -4.07 -18.98
CA ASN A 282 3.50 -5.18 -18.17
C ASN A 282 2.97 -4.73 -16.82
N CYS A 283 3.60 -3.73 -16.20
CA CYS A 283 3.14 -3.18 -14.92
C CYS A 283 1.88 -2.32 -15.08
N LEU A 284 1.74 -1.57 -16.18
CA LEU A 284 0.58 -0.72 -16.43
C LEU A 284 -0.66 -1.48 -16.87
N ALA A 285 -0.52 -2.59 -17.61
CA ALA A 285 -1.66 -3.38 -18.06
C ALA A 285 -2.66 -3.75 -16.92
N PRO A 286 -2.23 -4.30 -15.76
CA PRO A 286 -3.14 -4.56 -14.65
C PRO A 286 -3.64 -3.28 -13.98
N VAL A 287 -2.89 -2.18 -13.98
CA VAL A 287 -3.37 -0.88 -13.46
C VAL A 287 -4.57 -0.40 -14.26
N LEU A 288 -4.47 -0.42 -15.60
CA LEU A 288 -5.56 -0.06 -16.50
C LEU A 288 -6.77 -0.98 -16.31
N ALA A 289 -6.54 -2.30 -16.19
CA ALA A 289 -7.60 -3.27 -15.95
C ALA A 289 -8.34 -3.02 -14.63
N CYS A 290 -7.60 -2.78 -13.55
CA CYS A 290 -8.16 -2.48 -12.22
C CYS A 290 -8.96 -1.18 -12.25
N THR A 291 -8.42 -0.12 -12.83
CA THR A 291 -9.17 1.14 -12.96
C THR A 291 -10.45 0.95 -13.78
N ASN A 292 -10.42 0.17 -14.85
CA ASN A 292 -11.63 -0.10 -15.64
C ASN A 292 -12.69 -0.79 -14.80
N LEU A 293 -12.26 -1.83 -14.10
CA LEU A 293 -13.12 -2.59 -13.22
C LEU A 293 -13.70 -1.69 -12.14
N PHE A 294 -12.92 -0.81 -11.54
CA PHE A 294 -13.40 0.12 -10.53
C PHE A 294 -14.41 1.13 -11.10
N ASN A 295 -14.11 1.75 -12.23
CA ASN A 295 -14.98 2.73 -12.87
C ASN A 295 -16.32 2.14 -13.34
N THR A 296 -16.29 0.97 -13.99
CA THR A 296 -17.52 0.27 -14.43
C THR A 296 -18.43 -0.16 -13.28
N ASN A 297 -17.92 -0.13 -12.05
CA ASN A 297 -18.65 -0.50 -10.84
C ASN A 297 -18.92 0.68 -9.92
N ASN A 298 -18.77 1.91 -10.40
CA ASN A 298 -18.95 3.14 -9.62
C ASN A 298 -18.05 3.21 -8.36
N LEU A 299 -16.88 2.57 -8.41
CA LEU A 299 -15.86 2.58 -7.36
C LEU A 299 -14.65 3.43 -7.80
N VAL A 300 -14.89 4.66 -8.25
CA VAL A 300 -13.86 5.52 -8.84
C VAL A 300 -12.83 5.92 -7.76
N VAL A 301 -11.56 5.62 -8.01
CA VAL A 301 -10.44 6.12 -7.19
C VAL A 301 -10.13 7.56 -7.57
N THR A 302 -9.95 8.41 -6.58
CA THR A 302 -9.77 9.86 -6.73
C THR A 302 -8.55 10.37 -5.94
N ALA A 303 -8.25 11.66 -6.08
CA ALA A 303 -7.20 12.31 -5.29
C ALA A 303 -7.52 12.38 -3.77
N ASP A 304 -8.78 12.17 -3.38
CA ASP A 304 -9.19 12.13 -1.98
C ASP A 304 -8.96 10.76 -1.34
N ASP A 305 -8.74 9.72 -2.14
CA ASP A 305 -8.51 8.37 -1.64
C ASP A 305 -7.13 8.20 -1.02
N THR A 306 -7.04 7.35 -0.01
CA THR A 306 -5.81 7.06 0.73
C THR A 306 -5.60 5.56 0.84
N LEU A 307 -4.44 5.11 0.39
CA LEU A 307 -3.93 3.74 0.55
C LEU A 307 -3.05 3.65 1.79
N ILE A 308 -3.17 2.57 2.56
CA ILE A 308 -2.14 2.16 3.53
C ILE A 308 -1.19 1.16 2.87
N SER A 309 0.08 1.54 2.77
CA SER A 309 1.16 0.72 2.23
C SER A 309 1.84 -0.07 3.35
N TYR A 310 1.69 -1.40 3.32
CA TYR A 310 2.21 -2.32 4.34
C TYR A 310 2.58 -3.71 3.79
N LEU A 311 2.10 -4.08 2.60
CA LEU A 311 2.54 -5.30 1.94
C LEU A 311 3.87 -5.00 1.26
N PRO A 312 4.88 -5.89 1.30
CA PRO A 312 6.21 -5.54 0.80
C PRO A 312 6.20 -5.05 -0.66
N LEU A 313 6.82 -3.89 -0.93
CA LEU A 313 6.96 -3.34 -2.29
C LEU A 313 7.78 -4.22 -3.23
N ALA A 314 8.56 -5.16 -2.68
CA ALA A 314 9.19 -6.21 -3.48
C ALA A 314 8.20 -7.19 -4.13
N HIS A 315 6.96 -7.24 -3.64
CA HIS A 315 5.89 -8.08 -4.18
C HIS A 315 5.04 -7.29 -5.18
N SER A 316 4.74 -7.90 -6.33
CA SER A 316 4.02 -7.24 -7.43
C SER A 316 2.63 -6.70 -7.02
N TYR A 317 1.98 -7.34 -6.05
CA TYR A 317 0.65 -6.93 -5.57
C TYR A 317 0.65 -5.52 -4.96
N GLU A 318 1.58 -5.19 -4.06
CA GLU A 318 1.59 -3.84 -3.46
C GLU A 318 1.90 -2.78 -4.51
N ARG A 319 2.85 -3.07 -5.40
CA ARG A 319 3.19 -2.15 -6.50
C ARG A 319 2.00 -1.86 -7.41
N LEU A 320 1.16 -2.86 -7.69
CA LEU A 320 -0.08 -2.65 -8.42
C LEU A 320 -1.03 -1.73 -7.65
N CYS A 321 -1.22 -1.96 -6.35
CA CYS A 321 -2.07 -1.12 -5.51
C CYS A 321 -1.58 0.33 -5.49
N GLU A 322 -0.29 0.57 -5.24
CA GLU A 322 0.29 1.91 -5.28
C GLU A 322 0.16 2.54 -6.66
N ALA A 323 0.41 1.80 -7.73
CA ALA A 323 0.26 2.30 -9.10
C ALA A 323 -1.16 2.71 -9.43
N CYS A 324 -2.17 1.93 -9.06
CA CYS A 324 -3.57 2.33 -9.20
C CYS A 324 -3.86 3.65 -8.47
N MET A 325 -3.31 3.81 -7.27
CA MET A 325 -3.54 4.96 -6.41
C MET A 325 -2.88 6.22 -6.96
N TYR A 326 -1.57 6.18 -7.23
CA TYR A 326 -0.89 7.37 -7.72
C TYR A 326 -1.31 7.73 -9.14
N THR A 327 -1.72 6.78 -9.99
CA THR A 327 -2.24 7.11 -11.33
C THR A 327 -3.49 8.00 -11.26
N CYS A 328 -4.29 7.84 -10.21
CA CYS A 328 -5.50 8.61 -9.97
C CYS A 328 -5.28 9.84 -9.08
N GLY A 329 -4.03 10.16 -8.72
CA GLY A 329 -3.68 11.30 -7.86
C GLY A 329 -3.93 11.07 -6.37
N GLY A 330 -4.20 9.83 -5.95
CA GLY A 330 -4.48 9.48 -4.56
C GLY A 330 -3.26 9.54 -3.65
N LYS A 331 -3.48 9.29 -2.36
CA LYS A 331 -2.46 9.35 -1.30
C LYS A 331 -1.99 7.96 -0.91
N ILE A 332 -0.71 7.80 -0.59
CA ILE A 332 -0.11 6.57 -0.08
C ILE A 332 0.49 6.87 1.29
N GLY A 333 -0.08 6.31 2.36
CA GLY A 333 0.48 6.37 3.70
C GLY A 333 1.24 5.09 4.02
N PHE A 334 2.48 5.18 4.50
CA PHE A 334 3.29 4.03 4.88
C PHE A 334 3.06 3.66 6.35
N PHE A 335 2.90 2.37 6.62
CA PHE A 335 2.85 1.84 7.99
C PHE A 335 4.21 1.99 8.70
N GLN A 336 4.24 1.82 10.02
CA GLN A 336 5.45 2.02 10.81
C GLN A 336 6.48 0.87 10.78
N GLY A 337 6.31 -0.11 9.87
CA GLY A 337 7.22 -1.26 9.75
C GLY A 337 6.89 -2.45 10.66
N ASP A 338 5.95 -2.31 11.60
CA ASP A 338 5.50 -3.39 12.48
C ASP A 338 4.01 -3.72 12.27
N VAL A 339 3.74 -4.92 11.77
CA VAL A 339 2.38 -5.42 11.52
C VAL A 339 1.55 -5.52 12.82
N ARG A 340 2.18 -5.57 13.99
CA ARG A 340 1.47 -5.60 15.29
C ARG A 340 0.78 -4.27 15.58
N THR A 341 1.34 -3.15 15.11
CA THR A 341 0.80 -1.79 15.29
C THR A 341 0.01 -1.30 14.08
N LEU A 342 -0.10 -2.09 13.00
CA LEU A 342 -0.79 -1.73 11.77
C LEU A 342 -2.23 -1.23 11.99
N LEU A 343 -2.97 -1.82 12.93
CA LEU A 343 -4.34 -1.38 13.22
C LEU A 343 -4.39 0.02 13.86
N ASP A 344 -3.34 0.43 14.55
CA ASP A 344 -3.25 1.78 15.11
C ASP A 344 -2.89 2.79 14.00
N ASP A 345 -2.02 2.40 13.06
CA ASP A 345 -1.73 3.18 11.84
C ASP A 345 -3.00 3.37 11.00
N ILE A 346 -3.80 2.32 10.82
CA ILE A 346 -5.08 2.38 10.08
C ILE A 346 -6.07 3.32 10.78
N LYS A 347 -6.16 3.28 12.11
CA LYS A 347 -7.04 4.19 12.86
C LYS A 347 -6.65 5.64 12.66
N GLU A 348 -5.35 5.95 12.60
CA GLU A 348 -4.89 7.32 12.43
C GLU A 348 -4.99 7.78 10.96
N LEU A 349 -4.54 6.94 10.02
CA LEU A 349 -4.51 7.26 8.59
C LEU A 349 -5.91 7.32 7.96
N GLN A 350 -6.86 6.52 8.48
CA GLN A 350 -8.21 6.35 7.91
C GLN A 350 -8.17 6.04 6.39
N PRO A 351 -7.48 4.97 5.97
CA PRO A 351 -7.36 4.64 4.55
C PRO A 351 -8.72 4.29 3.95
N THR A 352 -8.98 4.79 2.73
CA THR A 352 -10.16 4.39 1.94
C THR A 352 -9.88 3.14 1.12
N VAL A 353 -8.60 2.84 0.85
CA VAL A 353 -8.15 1.63 0.17
C VAL A 353 -7.23 0.83 1.09
N PHE A 354 -7.63 -0.42 1.35
CA PHE A 354 -6.90 -1.33 2.22
C PHE A 354 -6.60 -2.64 1.46
N PRO A 355 -5.39 -2.79 0.88
CA PRO A 355 -5.01 -4.05 0.26
C PRO A 355 -4.97 -5.12 1.36
N SER A 356 -5.41 -6.33 1.05
CA SER A 356 -5.54 -7.38 2.05
C SER A 356 -5.15 -8.73 1.49
N VAL A 357 -4.68 -9.59 2.39
CA VAL A 357 -4.29 -10.97 2.11
C VAL A 357 -4.94 -11.91 3.13
N PRO A 358 -5.23 -13.18 2.79
CA PRO A 358 -5.94 -14.11 3.66
C PRO A 358 -5.34 -14.22 5.07
N ARG A 359 -4.00 -14.20 5.18
CA ARG A 359 -3.31 -14.27 6.48
C ARG A 359 -3.68 -13.12 7.43
N LEU A 360 -3.84 -11.91 6.89
CA LEU A 360 -4.22 -10.75 7.72
C LEU A 360 -5.70 -10.83 8.11
N LEU A 361 -6.56 -11.20 7.17
CA LEU A 361 -7.99 -11.40 7.42
C LEU A 361 -8.23 -12.48 8.50
N ASN A 362 -7.49 -13.59 8.46
CA ASN A 362 -7.53 -14.63 9.48
C ASN A 362 -7.10 -14.08 10.85
N ARG A 363 -6.04 -13.27 10.92
CA ARG A 363 -5.64 -12.64 12.18
C ARG A 363 -6.71 -11.69 12.74
N VAL A 364 -7.37 -10.93 11.89
CA VAL A 364 -8.50 -10.07 12.29
C VAL A 364 -9.64 -10.93 12.80
N TYR A 365 -10.00 -12.00 12.08
CA TYR A 365 -11.01 -12.97 12.46
C TYR A 365 -10.70 -13.58 13.84
N ASP A 366 -9.50 -14.11 14.06
CA ASP A 366 -9.09 -14.71 15.34
C ASP A 366 -9.22 -13.72 16.50
N LYS A 367 -8.79 -12.46 16.29
CA LYS A 367 -8.89 -11.40 17.29
C LYS A 367 -10.34 -11.06 17.63
N VAL A 368 -11.21 -10.97 16.61
CA VAL A 368 -12.65 -10.70 16.78
C VAL A 368 -13.32 -11.86 17.52
N MET A 369 -13.05 -13.10 17.09
CA MET A 369 -13.66 -14.30 17.69
C MET A 369 -13.20 -14.51 19.14
N ALA A 370 -11.91 -14.29 19.45
CA ALA A 370 -11.42 -14.35 20.82
C ALA A 370 -12.07 -13.27 21.71
N GLY A 371 -12.17 -12.03 21.20
CA GLY A 371 -12.80 -10.92 21.94
C GLY A 371 -14.31 -11.11 22.16
N ALA A 372 -15.02 -11.69 21.20
CA ALA A 372 -16.45 -12.01 21.31
C ALA A 372 -16.69 -13.23 22.20
N GLY A 373 -15.83 -14.25 22.12
CA GLY A 373 -15.89 -15.47 22.94
C GLY A 373 -15.70 -15.21 24.44
N ALA A 374 -15.07 -14.10 24.81
CA ALA A 374 -14.88 -13.70 26.21
C ALA A 374 -16.19 -13.31 26.95
N SER A 375 -17.34 -13.19 26.26
CA SER A 375 -18.62 -12.86 26.90
C SER A 375 -19.80 -13.46 26.12
N ALA A 376 -20.71 -14.15 26.82
CA ALA A 376 -21.92 -14.71 26.22
C ALA A 376 -22.79 -13.64 25.50
N ILE A 377 -22.84 -12.42 26.05
CA ILE A 377 -23.57 -11.30 25.45
C ILE A 377 -22.89 -10.86 24.16
N LYS A 378 -21.56 -10.66 24.17
CA LYS A 378 -20.80 -10.25 22.98
C LYS A 378 -20.86 -11.31 21.88
N SER A 379 -20.73 -12.59 22.24
CA SER A 379 -20.87 -13.72 21.33
C SER A 379 -22.26 -13.75 20.68
N ARG A 380 -23.33 -13.59 21.47
CA ARG A 380 -24.71 -13.52 20.93
C ARG A 380 -24.89 -12.34 19.98
N MET A 381 -24.38 -11.15 20.33
CA MET A 381 -24.44 -9.97 19.47
C MET A 381 -23.69 -10.18 18.14
N LEU A 382 -22.48 -10.75 18.19
CA LEU A 382 -21.69 -11.04 16.99
C LEU A 382 -22.42 -12.06 16.09
N ASN A 383 -22.94 -13.14 16.66
CA ASN A 383 -23.67 -14.15 15.90
C ASN A 383 -24.95 -13.59 15.26
N MET A 384 -25.66 -12.69 15.96
CA MET A 384 -26.80 -11.97 15.38
C MET A 384 -26.38 -11.08 14.21
N ALA A 385 -25.28 -10.34 14.34
CA ALA A 385 -24.75 -9.50 13.27
C ALA A 385 -24.29 -10.32 12.06
N LEU A 386 -23.59 -11.44 12.27
CA LEU A 386 -23.16 -12.36 11.21
C LEU A 386 -24.36 -12.99 10.49
N ALA A 387 -25.35 -13.49 11.24
CA ALA A 387 -26.56 -14.07 10.65
C ALA A 387 -27.38 -13.04 9.85
N SER A 388 -27.41 -11.78 10.29
CA SER A 388 -27.99 -10.70 9.51
C SER A 388 -27.22 -10.49 8.21
N LYS A 389 -25.89 -10.42 8.28
CA LYS A 389 -25.06 -10.17 7.09
C LYS A 389 -25.11 -11.32 6.09
N GLU A 390 -25.14 -12.57 6.54
CA GLU A 390 -25.29 -13.73 5.65
C GLU A 390 -26.58 -13.69 4.82
N LYS A 391 -27.68 -13.19 5.39
CA LYS A 391 -28.96 -13.02 4.69
C LYS A 391 -28.93 -11.93 3.61
N GLU A 392 -27.95 -11.02 3.66
CA GLU A 392 -27.76 -10.00 2.62
C GLU A 392 -26.94 -10.51 1.43
N ILE A 393 -26.06 -11.49 1.68
CA ILE A 393 -25.13 -12.05 0.69
C ILE A 393 -25.77 -13.25 -0.05
N LYS A 394 -26.65 -14.00 0.62
CA LYS A 394 -27.46 -15.10 0.05
C LYS A 394 -28.80 -14.58 -0.49
#